data_AF-A0A1F8MCS8-F1
#
_entry.id   AF-A0A1F8MCS8-F1
#
_cell.length_a   1.000
_cell.length_b   1.000
_cell.length_c   1.000
_cell.angle_alpha   90.00
_cell.angle_beta   90.00
_cell.angle_gamma   90.00
#
_symmetry.space_group_name_H-M   'P 1'
#
loop_
_entity.id
_entity.type
_entity.pdbx_description
1 polymer ?
#
loop_
_entity_poly.entity_id
_entity_poly.type
_entity_poly.pdbx_seq_one_letter_code
_entity_poly.pdbx_strand_id
1 'polypeptide(L)'
;MEERLPWDLLPEEFPYEDRGCDLFPSCLSCPFPDCLEEEPWGKAKFLKHRRAERMRELKKGGKSVKEIARIFEVSTRTVQRWLKVVEVAEVASQN
;
A
#
# COMPACT_ATOMS: atom_id res chain seq x y z
N MET A 1 -0.14 46.23 -9.97
CA MET A 1 -0.76 44.96 -10.38
C MET A 1 -0.95 44.21 -9.08
N GLU A 2 -2.18 44.16 -8.58
CA GLU A 2 -2.51 43.41 -7.36
C GLU A 2 -2.21 41.93 -7.67
N GLU A 3 -1.24 41.32 -6.98
CA GLU A 3 -1.08 39.87 -7.04
C GLU A 3 -2.28 39.26 -6.31
N ARG A 4 -3.29 38.81 -7.07
CA ARG A 4 -4.36 37.96 -6.53
C ARG A 4 -3.72 36.72 -5.93
N LEU A 5 -3.88 36.53 -4.62
CA LEU A 5 -3.34 35.36 -3.96
C LEU A 5 -4.16 34.12 -4.35
N PRO A 6 -3.57 32.91 -4.34
CA PRO A 6 -4.29 31.69 -4.69
C PRO A 6 -5.55 31.43 -3.85
N TRP A 7 -5.60 31.99 -2.63
CA TRP A 7 -6.72 31.89 -1.70
C TRP A 7 -7.87 32.87 -2.02
N ASP A 8 -7.64 33.83 -2.92
CA ASP A 8 -8.66 34.77 -3.41
C ASP A 8 -9.38 34.25 -4.67
N LEU A 9 -8.97 33.08 -5.18
CA LEU A 9 -9.61 32.41 -6.30
C LEU A 9 -10.91 31.75 -5.83
N LEU A 10 -11.95 31.83 -6.67
CA LEU A 10 -13.11 30.97 -6.49
C LEU A 10 -12.69 29.50 -6.72
N PRO A 11 -13.39 28.51 -6.12
CA PRO A 11 -13.08 27.10 -6.36
C PRO A 11 -13.03 26.75 -7.84
N GLU A 12 -13.94 27.29 -8.67
CA GLU A 12 -13.99 27.05 -10.12
C GLU A 12 -12.78 27.64 -10.87
N GLU A 13 -12.13 28.64 -10.29
CA GLU A 13 -10.93 29.29 -10.83
C GLU A 13 -9.64 28.64 -10.31
N PHE A 14 -9.74 27.75 -9.30
CA PHE A 14 -8.59 27.07 -8.73
C PHE A 14 -8.13 25.94 -9.66
N PRO A 15 -6.85 25.89 -10.05
CA PRO A 15 -6.33 24.82 -10.90
C PRO A 15 -6.16 23.54 -10.08
N TYR A 16 -7.22 22.74 -9.96
CA TYR A 16 -7.17 21.41 -9.35
C TYR A 16 -6.42 20.43 -10.26
N GLU A 17 -5.09 20.45 -10.18
CA GLU A 17 -4.23 19.52 -10.90
C GLU A 17 -4.25 18.13 -10.26
N ASP A 18 -4.55 17.11 -11.06
CA ASP A 18 -4.37 15.72 -10.65
C ASP A 18 -2.88 15.35 -10.74
N ARG A 19 -2.22 15.33 -9.58
CA ARG A 19 -0.82 14.90 -9.43
C ARG A 19 -0.70 13.44 -8.99
N GLY A 20 -1.82 12.76 -8.76
CA GLY A 20 -1.85 11.43 -8.16
C GLY A 20 -1.16 11.38 -6.79
N CYS A 21 -0.54 10.23 -6.50
CA CYS A 21 0.22 9.96 -5.28
C CYS A 21 1.46 9.10 -5.59
N ASP A 22 2.22 8.75 -4.55
CA ASP A 22 3.45 7.94 -4.67
C ASP A 22 3.23 6.54 -5.28
N LEU A 23 1.98 6.05 -5.32
CA LEU A 23 1.65 4.75 -5.89
C LEU A 23 1.14 4.85 -7.33
N PHE A 24 0.53 5.97 -7.71
CA PHE A 24 -0.09 6.12 -9.02
C PHE A 24 -0.09 7.58 -9.48
N PRO A 25 0.32 7.87 -10.74
CA PRO A 25 0.54 9.24 -11.21
C PRO A 25 -0.74 10.09 -11.41
N SER A 26 -1.93 9.49 -11.41
CA SER A 26 -3.20 10.20 -11.55
C SER A 26 -4.32 9.48 -10.80
N CYS A 27 -5.07 10.20 -9.97
CA CYS A 27 -6.21 9.67 -9.22
C CYS A 27 -7.27 9.06 -10.14
N LEU A 28 -7.51 9.65 -11.31
CA LEU A 28 -8.54 9.18 -12.26
C LEU A 28 -8.17 7.87 -12.99
N SER A 29 -6.91 7.45 -12.91
CA SER A 29 -6.44 6.20 -13.51
C SER A 29 -5.94 5.18 -12.47
N CYS A 30 -6.15 5.50 -11.19
CA CYS A 30 -5.77 4.65 -10.08
C CYS A 30 -6.56 3.31 -10.09
N PRO A 31 -5.90 2.15 -9.97
CA PRO A 31 -6.57 0.84 -9.98
C PRO A 31 -7.19 0.46 -8.63
N PHE A 32 -6.98 1.26 -7.58
CA PHE A 32 -7.51 0.96 -6.26
C PHE A 32 -9.00 1.37 -6.18
N PRO A 33 -9.88 0.54 -5.60
CA PRO A 33 -11.30 0.86 -5.47
C PRO A 33 -11.53 2.01 -4.49
N ASP A 34 -10.70 2.08 -3.44
CA ASP A 34 -10.72 3.12 -2.41
C ASP A 34 -9.35 3.78 -2.30
N CYS A 35 -9.32 5.07 -1.98
CA CYS A 35 -8.07 5.82 -1.87
C CYS A 35 -7.29 5.42 -0.61
N LEU A 36 -6.06 4.92 -0.80
CA LEU A 36 -5.17 4.53 0.29
C LEU A 36 -4.66 5.70 1.14
N GLU A 37 -4.76 6.93 0.62
CA GLU A 37 -4.39 8.17 1.34
C GLU A 37 -5.57 8.71 2.17
N GLU A 38 -6.82 8.34 1.84
CA GLU A 38 -7.99 8.72 2.64
C GLU A 38 -8.09 7.89 3.93
N GLU A 39 -7.67 6.63 3.88
CA GLU A 39 -7.61 5.80 5.08
C GLU A 39 -6.40 6.15 5.97
N PRO A 40 -6.59 6.29 7.30
CA PRO A 40 -5.48 6.37 8.22
C PRO A 40 -4.54 5.17 8.06
N TRP A 41 -3.29 5.46 7.70
CA TRP A 41 -2.24 4.45 7.46
C TRP A 41 -2.51 3.48 6.30
N GLY A 42 -3.45 3.78 5.39
CA GLY A 42 -3.87 2.89 4.29
C GLY A 42 -2.70 2.41 3.44
N LYS A 43 -1.87 3.33 2.95
CA LYS A 43 -0.64 3.00 2.20
C LYS A 43 0.31 2.08 2.97
N ALA A 44 0.57 2.38 4.24
CA ALA A 44 1.48 1.58 5.06
C ALA A 44 0.94 0.17 5.31
N LYS A 45 -0.38 0.04 5.52
CA LYS A 45 -1.08 -1.24 5.68
C LYS A 45 -1.02 -2.05 4.38
N PHE A 46 -1.30 -1.43 3.24
CA PHE A 46 -1.22 -2.04 1.91
C PHE A 46 0.18 -2.60 1.63
N LEU A 47 1.24 -1.80 1.82
CA LEU A 47 2.62 -2.24 1.58
C LEU A 47 3.04 -3.38 2.51
N LYS A 48 2.64 -3.32 3.79
CA LYS A 48 2.88 -4.41 4.75
C LYS A 48 2.19 -5.71 4.32
N HIS A 49 0.93 -5.62 3.90
CA HIS A 49 0.16 -6.77 3.44
C HIS A 49 0.76 -7.36 2.16
N ARG A 50 1.07 -6.52 1.15
CA ARG A 50 1.74 -6.94 -0.09
C ARG A 50 3.07 -7.64 0.18
N ARG A 51 3.88 -7.13 1.12
CA ARG A 51 5.14 -7.77 1.52
C ARG A 51 4.90 -9.16 2.13
N ALA A 52 3.88 -9.28 2.98
CA ALA A 52 3.54 -10.54 3.63
C ALA A 52 3.00 -11.58 2.63
N GLU A 53 2.17 -11.16 1.67
CA GLU A 53 1.72 -12.01 0.56
C GLU A 53 2.91 -12.52 -0.27
N ARG A 54 3.88 -11.66 -0.56
CA ARG A 54 5.09 -12.08 -1.27
C ARG A 54 5.89 -13.12 -0.48
N MET A 55 5.95 -13.02 0.85
CA MET A 55 6.56 -14.06 1.69
C MET A 55 5.79 -15.39 1.60
N ARG A 56 4.45 -15.34 1.58
CA ARG A 56 3.58 -16.51 1.42
C ARG A 56 3.76 -17.18 0.05
N GLU A 57 3.81 -16.41 -1.04
CA GLU A 57 4.10 -16.92 -2.39
C GLU A 57 5.42 -17.68 -2.43
N LEU A 58 6.49 -17.11 -1.88
CA LEU A 58 7.80 -17.77 -1.82
C LEU A 58 7.77 -19.05 -0.98
N LYS A 59 7.00 -19.04 0.11
CA LYS A 59 6.81 -20.23 0.96
C LYS A 59 6.04 -21.33 0.23
N LYS A 60 4.99 -20.99 -0.52
CA LYS A 60 4.24 -21.91 -1.40
C LYS A 60 5.14 -22.44 -2.53
N GLY A 61 6.06 -21.62 -3.04
CA GLY A 61 7.10 -22.02 -3.99
C GLY A 61 8.24 -22.86 -3.40
N GLY A 62 8.13 -23.34 -2.16
CA GLY A 62 9.08 -24.27 -1.55
C GLY A 62 10.25 -23.63 -0.78
N LYS A 63 10.38 -22.30 -0.75
CA LYS A 63 11.46 -21.65 0.02
C LYS A 63 11.27 -21.85 1.53
N SER A 64 12.36 -22.09 2.23
CA SER A 64 12.38 -22.17 3.69
C SER A 64 12.24 -20.79 4.33
N VAL A 65 11.80 -20.76 5.59
CA VAL A 65 11.68 -19.51 6.38
C VAL A 65 13.03 -18.79 6.48
N LYS A 66 14.14 -19.52 6.56
CA LYS A 66 15.49 -18.95 6.62
C LYS A 66 15.89 -18.27 5.31
N GLU A 67 15.54 -18.85 4.17
CA GLU A 67 15.82 -18.25 2.86
C GLU A 67 14.96 -17.00 2.63
N ILE A 68 13.68 -17.05 3.00
CA ILE A 68 12.79 -15.88 2.93
C ILE A 68 13.32 -14.76 3.84
N ALA A 69 13.75 -15.09 5.05
CA ALA A 69 14.36 -14.13 5.97
C ALA A 69 15.60 -13.43 5.37
N ARG A 70 16.46 -14.17 4.65
CA ARG A 70 17.61 -13.60 3.92
C ARG A 70 17.18 -12.69 2.78
N ILE A 71 16.23 -13.11 1.95
CA ILE A 71 15.73 -12.34 0.80
C ILE A 71 15.17 -10.98 1.23
N PHE A 72 14.48 -10.95 2.37
CA PHE A 72 13.84 -9.74 2.88
C PHE A 72 14.67 -9.00 3.92
N GLU A 73 15.88 -9.46 4.23
CA GLU A 73 16.78 -8.90 5.25
C GLU A 73 16.09 -8.71 6.62
N VAL A 74 15.35 -9.73 7.05
CA VAL A 74 14.61 -9.72 8.34
C VAL A 74 14.89 -10.97 9.15
N SER A 75 14.52 -10.93 10.43
CA SER A 75 14.56 -12.11 11.29
C SER A 75 13.57 -13.19 10.82
N THR A 76 13.88 -14.46 11.12
CA THR A 76 12.95 -15.58 10.91
C THR A 76 11.63 -15.40 11.66
N ARG A 77 11.66 -14.82 12.88
CA ARG A 77 10.47 -14.46 13.67
C ARG A 77 9.56 -13.50 12.91
N THR A 78 10.14 -12.51 12.22
CA THR A 78 9.38 -11.55 11.41
C THR A 78 8.63 -12.27 10.29
N VAL A 79 9.32 -13.18 9.58
CA VAL A 79 8.71 -13.98 8.51
C VAL A 79 7.57 -14.84 9.06
N GLN A 80 7.79 -15.58 10.15
CA GLN A 80 6.76 -16.42 10.77
C GLN A 80 5.53 -15.61 11.21
N ARG A 81 5.75 -14.44 11.81
CA ARG A 81 4.65 -13.55 12.23
C ARG A 81 3.81 -13.12 11.03
N TRP A 82 4.45 -12.70 9.93
CA TRP A 82 3.74 -12.24 8.74
C TRP A 82 3.02 -13.38 8.01
N LEU A 83 3.63 -14.57 7.93
CA LEU A 83 2.96 -15.75 7.37
C LEU A 83 1.67 -16.08 8.14
N LYS A 84 1.70 -16.03 9.48
CA LYS A 84 0.52 -16.24 10.32
C LYS A 84 -0.57 -15.18 10.08
N VAL A 85 -0.20 -13.91 9.94
CA VAL A 85 -1.16 -12.82 9.68
C VAL A 85 -1.90 -13.04 8.36
N VAL A 86 -1.16 -13.42 7.31
CA VAL A 86 -1.75 -13.64 5.98
C VAL A 86 -2.59 -14.90 5.93
N GLU A 87 -2.18 -15.96 6.61
CA GLU A 87 -2.97 -17.18 6.76
C GLU A 87 -4.33 -16.90 7.42
N VAL A 88 -4.35 -16.09 8.47
CA VAL A 88 -5.61 -15.67 9.13
C VAL A 88 -6.48 -14.83 8.19
N ALA A 89 -5.89 -13.93 7.40
CA ALA A 89 -6.62 -13.11 6.43
C ALA A 89 -7.22 -13.95 5.29
N GLU A 90 -6.52 -14.98 4.81
CA GLU A 90 -7.01 -15.93 3.80
C GLU A 90 -8.23 -16.70 4.32
N VAL A 91 -8.17 -17.19 5.56
CA VAL A 91 -9.31 -17.88 6.21
C VAL A 91 -10.50 -16.94 6.41
N ALA A 92 -10.26 -15.67 6.73
CA ALA A 92 -11.31 -14.67 6.90
C ALA A 92 -12.00 -14.27 5.58
N SER A 93 -11.31 -14.40 4.43
CA SER A 93 -11.88 -14.12 3.11
C SER A 93 -12.62 -15.32 2.49
N GLN A 94 -12.51 -16.51 3.09
CA GLN A 94 -13.16 -17.74 2.64
C GLN A 94 -14.44 -18.09 3.42
N ASN A 95 -14.74 -17.35 4.50
CA ASN A 95 -16.00 -17.41 5.27
C ASN A 95 -16.87 -16.20 4.94
#